data_AF-A0A942H559-F1
#
_entry.id   AF-A0A942H559-F1
#
_cell.length_a   1.000
_cell.length_b   1.000
_cell.length_c   1.000
_cell.angle_alpha   90.00
_cell.angle_beta   90.00
_cell.angle_gamma   90.00
#
_symmetry.space_group_name_H-M   'P 1'
#
loop_
_entity.id
_entity.type
_entity.pdbx_description
1 polymer ?
#
loop_
_entity_poly.entity_id
_entity_poly.type
_entity_poly.pdbx_seq_one_letter_code
_entity_poly.pdbx_strand_id
1 'polypeptide(L)'
;MSDPQSTPTSPATAHLSLRTVTVLEVASVISSVLLIAWGLNPLQLQQRWIEVVPGGLALLLMIYSHRLRGESPSELGFTVNYFGRAMRLLLLPMLITTAILLGIGYFAASLNFGQRFWLSLVALPPWGLTQQYILQGFIYRRLHLILGETKSATVIFLAAFLFALVHAPNVPLLLLTLIGGLVWTWVYTRAPNLFALGLSHAMMSAIAMSSLPAWFLQSMSIGYKHLIYQRF
;
A
#
# COMPACT_ATOMS: atom_id res chain seq x y z
N MET A 1 66.54 -5.89 -23.84
CA MET A 1 65.27 -6.63 -23.73
C MET A 1 64.65 -6.18 -22.42
N SER A 2 63.68 -5.26 -22.50
CA SER A 2 63.01 -4.65 -21.36
C SER A 2 61.56 -5.11 -21.41
N ASP A 3 61.12 -5.85 -20.40
CA ASP A 3 59.72 -6.29 -20.27
C ASP A 3 58.80 -5.07 -20.12
N PRO A 4 57.64 -5.03 -20.82
CA PRO A 4 56.62 -4.03 -20.55
C PRO A 4 55.85 -4.41 -19.29
N GLN A 5 55.84 -3.50 -18.30
CA GLN A 5 54.99 -3.60 -17.12
C GLN A 5 53.51 -3.70 -17.55
N SER A 6 52.89 -4.84 -17.25
CA SER A 6 51.44 -5.01 -17.31
C SER A 6 50.79 -4.20 -16.19
N THR A 7 50.02 -3.17 -16.56
CA THR A 7 49.12 -2.48 -15.64
C THR A 7 48.00 -3.44 -15.23
N PRO A 8 47.73 -3.62 -13.91
CA PRO A 8 46.60 -4.42 -13.50
C PRO A 8 45.31 -3.67 -13.84
N THR A 9 44.51 -4.24 -14.73
CA THR A 9 43.13 -3.82 -14.95
C THR A 9 42.35 -4.08 -13.67
N SER A 10 42.10 -3.01 -12.90
CA SER A 10 41.18 -3.06 -11.76
C SER A 10 39.84 -3.60 -12.25
N PRO A 11 39.25 -4.65 -11.64
CA PRO A 11 37.96 -5.15 -12.06
C PRO A 11 36.94 -4.03 -11.90
N ALA A 12 36.25 -3.69 -12.99
CA ALA A 12 35.18 -2.71 -12.99
C ALA A 12 34.05 -3.21 -12.06
N THR A 13 34.11 -2.85 -10.79
CA THR A 13 33.02 -3.07 -9.84
C THR A 13 31.86 -2.21 -10.31
N ALA A 14 30.82 -2.85 -10.85
CA ALA A 14 29.59 -2.18 -11.22
C ALA A 14 28.90 -1.67 -9.94
N HIS A 15 29.23 -0.45 -9.53
CA HIS A 15 28.57 0.21 -8.42
C HIS A 15 27.25 0.81 -8.92
N LEU A 16 26.12 0.19 -8.57
CA LEU A 16 24.81 0.78 -8.80
C LEU A 16 24.66 2.06 -7.98
N SER A 17 24.06 3.10 -8.56
CA SER A 17 23.74 4.31 -7.80
C SER A 17 22.71 3.97 -6.70
N LEU A 18 22.81 4.66 -5.55
CA LEU A 18 21.85 4.49 -4.45
C LEU A 18 20.40 4.73 -4.90
N ARG A 19 20.20 5.64 -5.86
CA ARG A 19 18.91 5.92 -6.48
C ARG A 19 18.39 4.72 -7.25
N THR A 20 19.24 4.06 -8.04
CA THR A 20 18.90 2.83 -8.78
C THR A 20 18.51 1.71 -7.82
N VAL A 21 19.29 1.51 -6.75
CA VAL A 21 18.95 0.51 -5.70
C VAL A 21 17.58 0.80 -5.08
N THR A 22 17.30 2.06 -4.77
CA THR A 22 16.02 2.49 -4.18
C THR A 22 14.84 2.27 -5.14
N VAL A 23 15.02 2.49 -6.45
CA VAL A 23 14.00 2.16 -7.47
C VAL A 23 13.76 0.66 -7.52
N LEU A 24 14.82 -0.15 -7.52
CA LEU A 24 14.71 -1.61 -7.52
C LEU A 24 14.00 -2.13 -6.27
N GLU A 25 14.30 -1.57 -5.10
CA GLU A 25 13.59 -1.91 -3.85
C GLU A 25 12.07 -1.72 -3.98
N VAL A 26 11.63 -0.55 -4.47
CA VAL A 26 10.20 -0.25 -4.69
C VAL A 26 9.60 -1.21 -5.72
N ALA A 27 10.29 -1.43 -6.84
CA ALA A 27 9.83 -2.33 -7.90
C ALA A 27 9.70 -3.79 -7.40
N SER A 28 10.62 -4.27 -6.58
CA SER A 28 10.59 -5.62 -6.00
C SER A 28 9.44 -5.81 -5.02
N VAL A 29 9.18 -4.82 -4.15
CA VAL A 29 8.03 -4.89 -3.22
C VAL A 29 6.72 -4.87 -3.99
N ILE A 30 6.56 -3.96 -4.96
CA ILE A 30 5.34 -3.90 -5.80
C ILE A 30 5.16 -5.19 -6.59
N SER A 31 6.22 -5.72 -7.20
CA SER A 31 6.18 -6.99 -7.93
C SER A 31 5.74 -8.15 -7.04
N SER A 32 6.20 -8.18 -5.79
CA SER A 32 5.81 -9.21 -4.82
C SER A 32 4.32 -9.12 -4.47
N VAL A 33 3.83 -7.89 -4.24
CA VAL A 33 2.39 -7.65 -3.99
C VAL A 33 1.55 -8.04 -5.21
N LEU A 34 1.97 -7.65 -6.41
CA LEU A 34 1.28 -8.03 -7.65
C LEU A 34 1.31 -9.53 -7.87
N LEU A 35 2.43 -10.21 -7.63
CA LEU A 35 2.52 -11.67 -7.75
C LEU A 35 1.50 -12.37 -6.83
N ILE A 36 1.38 -11.92 -5.59
CA ILE A 36 0.41 -12.46 -4.63
C ILE A 36 -1.03 -12.14 -5.08
N ALA A 37 -1.33 -10.88 -5.36
CA ALA A 37 -2.69 -10.40 -5.63
C ALA A 37 -3.22 -10.81 -7.01
N TRP A 38 -2.39 -10.74 -8.04
CA TRP A 38 -2.76 -11.02 -9.43
C TRP A 38 -2.40 -12.43 -9.88
N GLY A 39 -1.34 -13.01 -9.32
CA GLY A 39 -0.87 -14.35 -9.70
C GLY A 39 -1.47 -15.43 -8.81
N LEU A 40 -1.14 -15.42 -7.53
CA LEU A 40 -1.40 -16.55 -6.62
C LEU A 40 -2.84 -16.60 -6.09
N ASN A 41 -3.37 -15.47 -5.62
CA ASN A 41 -4.73 -15.38 -5.07
C ASN A 41 -5.82 -15.90 -6.04
N PRO A 42 -5.78 -15.54 -7.34
CA PRO A 42 -6.77 -16.02 -8.31
C PRO A 42 -6.70 -17.53 -8.57
N LEU A 43 -5.52 -18.14 -8.43
CA LEU A 43 -5.34 -19.58 -8.64
C LEU A 43 -5.93 -20.43 -7.51
N GLN A 44 -6.29 -19.81 -6.37
CA GLN A 44 -6.88 -20.48 -5.21
C GLN A 44 -6.13 -21.76 -4.83
N LEU A 45 -4.79 -21.70 -4.87
CA LEU A 45 -3.94 -22.84 -4.61
C LEU A 45 -4.30 -23.44 -3.24
N GLN A 46 -4.45 -24.77 -3.19
CA GLN A 46 -4.66 -25.47 -1.91
C GLN A 46 -3.51 -25.17 -0.93
N GLN A 47 -2.31 -24.96 -1.47
CA GLN A 47 -1.08 -24.68 -0.75
C GLN A 47 -0.88 -23.16 -0.54
N ARG A 48 -1.75 -22.54 0.28
CA ARG A 48 -1.68 -21.10 0.58
C ARG A 48 -0.34 -20.62 1.16
N TRP A 49 0.48 -21.54 1.70
CA TRP A 49 1.82 -21.22 2.20
C TRP A 49 2.75 -20.65 1.10
N ILE A 50 2.47 -20.92 -0.17
CA ILE A 50 3.25 -20.38 -1.30
C ILE A 50 3.18 -18.85 -1.34
N GLU A 51 2.07 -18.24 -0.93
CA GLU A 51 1.92 -16.77 -0.85
C GLU A 51 2.85 -16.13 0.20
N VAL A 52 3.24 -16.91 1.22
CA VAL A 52 4.16 -16.45 2.27
C VAL A 52 5.56 -16.19 1.73
N VAL A 53 5.98 -16.87 0.66
CA VAL A 53 7.32 -16.71 0.09
C VAL A 53 7.54 -15.29 -0.47
N PRO A 54 6.79 -14.80 -1.48
CA PRO A 54 6.97 -13.43 -1.97
C PRO A 54 6.66 -12.39 -0.89
N GLY A 55 5.68 -12.62 -0.02
CA GLY A 55 5.36 -11.70 1.08
C GLY A 55 6.48 -11.58 2.10
N GLY A 56 7.08 -12.72 2.48
CA GLY A 56 8.22 -12.81 3.39
C GLY A 56 9.47 -12.18 2.79
N LEU A 57 9.77 -12.44 1.52
CA LEU A 57 10.89 -11.80 0.81
C LEU A 57 10.72 -10.28 0.74
N ALA A 58 9.52 -9.78 0.43
CA ALA A 58 9.23 -8.35 0.43
C ALA A 58 9.42 -7.74 1.83
N LEU A 59 8.91 -8.40 2.87
CA LEU A 59 9.06 -7.94 4.26
C LEU A 59 10.53 -7.92 4.68
N LEU A 60 11.29 -8.96 4.37
CA LEU A 60 12.72 -9.03 4.66
C LEU A 60 13.49 -7.92 3.94
N LEU A 61 13.20 -7.69 2.66
CA LEU A 61 13.78 -6.60 1.88
C LEU A 61 13.49 -5.24 2.54
N MET A 62 12.23 -5.01 2.94
CA MET A 62 11.82 -3.76 3.59
C MET A 62 12.55 -3.55 4.94
N ILE A 63 12.57 -4.57 5.81
CA ILE A 63 13.26 -4.52 7.10
C ILE A 63 14.76 -4.27 6.91
N TYR A 64 15.40 -4.99 5.98
CA TYR A 64 16.82 -4.83 5.68
C TYR A 64 17.13 -3.43 5.15
N SER A 65 16.30 -2.94 4.23
CA SER A 65 16.37 -1.60 3.65
C SER A 65 16.25 -0.49 4.70
N HIS A 66 15.37 -0.65 5.70
CA HIS A 66 15.25 0.25 6.84
C HIS A 66 16.50 0.23 7.72
N ARG A 67 17.00 -0.96 8.07
CA ARG A 67 18.20 -1.13 8.90
C ARG A 67 19.43 -0.48 8.27
N LEU A 68 19.64 -0.66 6.97
CA LEU A 68 20.75 -0.05 6.23
C LEU A 68 20.70 1.49 6.24
N ARG A 69 19.52 2.06 6.35
CA ARG A 69 19.31 3.52 6.37
C ARG A 69 19.13 4.09 7.78
N GLY A 70 19.27 3.26 8.82
CA GLY A 70 19.11 3.68 10.22
C GLY A 70 17.69 4.13 10.58
N GLU A 71 16.67 3.74 9.81
CA GLU A 71 15.29 4.16 10.04
C GLU A 71 14.69 3.36 11.22
N SER A 72 14.33 4.05 12.30
CA SER A 72 13.70 3.46 13.48
C SER A 72 12.20 3.21 13.26
N PRO A 73 11.59 2.22 13.94
CA PRO A 73 10.14 1.99 13.85
C PRO A 73 9.30 3.23 14.15
N SER A 74 9.76 4.07 15.09
CA SER A 74 9.07 5.31 15.47
C SER A 74 9.02 6.33 14.33
N GLU A 75 10.09 6.46 13.53
CA GLU A 75 10.15 7.33 12.36
C GLU A 75 9.33 6.81 11.18
N LEU A 76 9.13 5.48 11.12
CA LEU A 76 8.19 4.86 10.19
C LEU A 76 6.72 5.10 10.59
N GLY A 77 6.49 5.56 11.83
CA GLY A 77 5.15 5.80 12.38
C GLY A 77 4.59 4.66 13.22
N PHE A 78 5.38 3.66 13.60
CA PHE A 78 5.04 2.70 14.65
C PHE A 78 5.25 3.33 16.03
N THR A 79 4.43 4.33 16.33
CA THR A 79 4.47 5.11 17.57
C THR A 79 3.06 5.56 17.94
N VAL A 80 2.83 5.86 19.22
CA VAL A 80 1.61 6.54 19.69
C VAL A 80 1.70 8.06 19.50
N ASN A 81 2.88 8.59 19.22
CA ASN A 81 3.08 10.00 18.93
C ASN A 81 2.28 10.40 17.68
N TYR A 82 1.75 11.62 17.68
CA TYR A 82 0.93 12.17 16.61
C TYR A 82 -0.40 11.44 16.33
N PHE A 83 -0.76 10.37 17.07
CA PHE A 83 -2.01 9.63 16.84
C PHE A 83 -3.24 10.56 16.82
N GLY A 84 -3.39 11.39 17.86
CA GLY A 84 -4.49 12.36 17.94
C GLY A 84 -4.47 13.40 16.81
N ARG A 85 -3.28 13.85 16.38
CA ARG A 85 -3.13 14.77 15.26
C ARG A 85 -3.53 14.11 13.93
N ALA A 86 -3.08 12.88 13.69
CA ALA A 86 -3.46 12.10 12.52
C ALA A 86 -4.97 11.87 12.48
N MET A 87 -5.59 11.45 13.59
CA MET A 87 -7.03 11.25 13.68
C MET A 87 -7.83 12.54 13.41
N ARG A 88 -7.38 13.70 13.93
CA ARG A 88 -8.02 14.99 13.62
C ARG A 88 -7.94 15.34 12.14
N LEU A 89 -6.80 15.09 11.50
CA LEU A 89 -6.62 15.33 10.06
C LEU A 89 -7.46 14.36 9.20
N LEU A 90 -7.69 13.14 9.68
CA LEU A 90 -8.48 12.11 8.99
C LEU A 90 -9.99 12.30 9.18
N LEU A 91 -10.41 12.94 10.27
CA LEU A 91 -11.83 13.02 10.66
C LEU A 91 -12.72 13.58 9.54
N LEU A 92 -12.40 14.76 9.03
CA LEU A 92 -13.24 15.40 8.01
C LEU A 92 -13.29 14.59 6.70
N PRO A 93 -12.16 14.16 6.10
CA PRO A 93 -12.19 13.24 4.95
C PRO A 93 -13.02 11.98 5.20
N MET A 94 -12.86 11.33 6.36
CA MET A 94 -13.60 10.11 6.69
C MET A 94 -15.10 10.37 6.81
N LEU A 95 -15.52 11.49 7.41
CA LEU A 95 -16.94 11.84 7.51
C LEU A 95 -17.56 12.09 6.14
N ILE A 96 -16.87 12.83 5.27
CA ILE A 96 -17.30 13.09 3.89
C ILE A 96 -17.41 11.78 3.11
N THR A 97 -16.35 10.95 3.14
CA THR A 97 -16.36 9.65 2.45
C THR A 97 -17.46 8.73 3.00
N THR A 98 -17.65 8.68 4.32
CA THR A 98 -18.72 7.89 4.94
C THR A 98 -20.09 8.35 4.47
N ALA A 99 -20.36 9.66 4.47
CA ALA A 99 -21.64 10.21 4.00
C ALA A 99 -21.89 9.85 2.52
N ILE A 100 -20.87 9.94 1.67
CA ILE A 100 -20.98 9.56 0.25
C ILE A 100 -21.27 8.06 0.10
N LEU A 101 -20.50 7.20 0.77
CA LEU A 101 -20.67 5.75 0.68
C LEU A 101 -22.04 5.29 1.19
N LEU A 102 -22.48 5.82 2.34
CA LEU A 102 -23.80 5.56 2.89
C LEU A 102 -24.91 6.09 1.98
N GLY A 103 -24.74 7.28 1.40
CA GLY A 103 -25.70 7.85 0.45
C GLY A 103 -25.87 6.96 -0.78
N ILE A 104 -24.76 6.56 -1.42
CA ILE A 104 -24.78 5.62 -2.56
C ILE A 104 -25.49 4.33 -2.16
N GLY A 105 -25.12 3.76 -1.01
CA GLY A 105 -25.70 2.52 -0.53
C GLY A 105 -27.19 2.60 -0.21
N TYR A 106 -27.65 3.72 0.34
CA TYR A 106 -29.06 4.01 0.62
C TYR A 106 -29.87 4.05 -0.69
N PHE A 107 -29.44 4.85 -1.67
CA PHE A 107 -30.14 4.96 -2.96
C PHE A 107 -30.10 3.67 -3.77
N ALA A 108 -29.05 2.86 -3.61
CA ALA A 108 -28.94 1.55 -4.24
C ALA A 108 -29.58 0.41 -3.43
N ALA A 109 -30.24 0.69 -2.30
CA ALA A 109 -30.82 -0.29 -1.38
C ALA A 109 -29.86 -1.44 -1.00
N SER A 110 -28.60 -1.11 -0.74
CA SER A 110 -27.50 -2.08 -0.56
C SER A 110 -26.80 -2.01 0.80
N LEU A 111 -27.28 -1.15 1.72
CA LEU A 111 -26.74 -1.05 3.07
C LEU A 111 -26.90 -2.37 3.83
N ASN A 112 -25.79 -2.90 4.35
CA ASN A 112 -25.74 -4.14 5.10
C ASN A 112 -24.72 -4.05 6.26
N PHE A 113 -25.18 -3.55 7.40
CA PHE A 113 -24.41 -3.40 8.64
C PHE A 113 -24.68 -4.52 9.66
N GLY A 114 -24.71 -5.77 9.18
CA GLY A 114 -24.89 -6.95 10.02
C GLY A 114 -23.61 -7.43 10.72
N GLN A 115 -23.62 -8.67 11.20
CA GLN A 115 -22.49 -9.29 11.92
C GLN A 115 -21.15 -9.19 11.16
N ARG A 116 -21.17 -9.31 9.82
CA ARG A 116 -19.96 -9.21 8.98
C ARG A 116 -19.27 -7.85 9.10
N PHE A 117 -20.02 -6.77 9.29
CA PHE A 117 -19.45 -5.43 9.50
C PHE A 117 -18.64 -5.37 10.80
N TRP A 118 -19.22 -5.84 11.90
CA TRP A 118 -18.56 -5.86 13.21
C TRP A 118 -17.34 -6.76 13.22
N LEU A 119 -17.42 -7.94 12.59
CA LEU A 119 -16.26 -8.81 12.41
C LEU A 119 -15.16 -8.14 11.57
N SER A 120 -15.54 -7.38 10.54
CA SER A 120 -14.60 -6.63 9.71
C SER A 120 -13.87 -5.54 10.50
N LEU A 121 -14.53 -4.86 11.45
CA LEU A 121 -13.87 -3.86 12.30
C LEU A 121 -12.77 -4.46 13.19
N VAL A 122 -12.83 -5.76 13.49
CA VAL A 122 -11.80 -6.46 14.28
C VAL A 122 -10.75 -7.10 13.37
N ALA A 123 -11.15 -7.65 12.22
CA ALA A 123 -10.28 -8.42 11.34
C ALA A 123 -9.47 -7.55 10.36
N LEU A 124 -10.01 -6.41 9.92
CA LEU A 124 -9.34 -5.54 8.95
C LEU A 124 -8.20 -4.67 9.50
N PRO A 125 -8.16 -4.22 10.77
CA PRO A 125 -7.08 -3.36 11.25
C PRO A 125 -5.66 -3.91 11.04
N PRO A 126 -5.35 -5.20 11.29
CA PRO A 126 -4.04 -5.76 10.95
C PRO A 126 -3.71 -5.67 9.46
N TRP A 127 -4.72 -5.89 8.60
CA TRP A 127 -4.56 -5.79 7.15
C TRP A 127 -4.38 -4.34 6.67
N GLY A 128 -5.18 -3.42 7.20
CA GLY A 128 -5.06 -1.99 6.96
C GLY A 128 -3.70 -1.46 7.39
N LEU A 129 -3.20 -1.88 8.56
CA LEU A 129 -1.86 -1.54 9.03
C LEU A 129 -0.77 -2.08 8.11
N THR A 130 -0.89 -3.32 7.63
CA THR A 130 0.06 -3.92 6.68
C THR A 130 0.13 -3.10 5.39
N GLN A 131 -1.02 -2.76 4.81
CA GLN A 131 -1.08 -1.94 3.60
C GLN A 131 -0.52 -0.53 3.84
N GLN A 132 -0.83 0.11 4.96
CA GLN A 132 -0.29 1.44 5.29
C GLN A 132 1.20 1.40 5.58
N TYR A 133 1.73 0.31 6.15
CA TYR A 133 3.17 0.13 6.31
C TYR A 133 3.88 0.03 4.96
N ILE A 134 3.37 -0.79 4.04
CA ILE A 134 3.93 -0.91 2.68
C ILE A 134 3.88 0.44 1.96
N LEU A 135 2.72 1.11 1.98
CA LEU A 135 2.53 2.37 1.27
C LEU A 135 3.33 3.53 1.88
N GLN A 136 3.15 3.78 3.18
CA GLN A 136 3.67 4.98 3.86
C GLN A 136 5.03 4.73 4.48
N GLY A 137 5.14 3.62 5.21
CA GLY A 137 6.37 3.22 5.89
C GLY A 137 7.48 2.83 4.92
N PHE A 138 7.16 2.43 3.68
CA PHE A 138 8.17 2.03 2.69
C PHE A 138 8.09 2.81 1.38
N ILE A 139 7.04 2.61 0.55
CA ILE A 139 6.98 3.16 -0.82
C ILE A 139 7.12 4.68 -0.83
N TYR A 140 6.33 5.41 -0.04
CA TYR A 140 6.40 6.87 0.05
C TYR A 140 7.80 7.35 0.43
N ARG A 141 8.43 6.74 1.45
CA ARG A 141 9.78 7.12 1.91
C ARG A 141 10.83 6.89 0.81
N ARG A 142 10.75 5.76 0.09
CA ARG A 142 11.67 5.45 -1.01
C ARG A 142 11.46 6.37 -2.22
N LEU A 143 10.21 6.69 -2.56
CA LEU A 143 9.89 7.68 -3.59
C LEU A 143 10.43 9.08 -3.23
N HIS A 144 10.38 9.46 -1.95
CA HIS A 144 10.95 10.71 -1.48
C HIS A 144 12.47 10.77 -1.68
N LEU A 145 13.18 9.66 -1.41
CA LEU A 145 14.61 9.53 -1.71
C LEU A 145 14.92 9.57 -3.21
N ILE A 146 14.03 9.01 -4.05
CA ILE A 146 14.22 8.97 -5.52
C ILE A 146 14.01 10.35 -6.16
N LEU A 147 13.06 11.14 -5.65
CA LEU A 147 12.62 12.40 -6.28
C LEU A 147 13.16 13.65 -5.59
N GLY A 148 13.58 13.56 -4.33
CA GLY A 148 14.10 14.67 -3.52
C GLY A 148 13.02 15.40 -2.72
N GLU A 149 13.46 16.15 -1.69
CA GLU A 149 12.60 16.72 -0.65
C GLU A 149 11.62 17.79 -1.15
N THR A 150 11.99 18.52 -2.21
CA THR A 150 11.20 19.61 -2.79
C THR A 150 9.95 19.15 -3.55
N LYS A 151 9.83 17.85 -3.86
CA LYS A 151 8.76 17.29 -4.70
C LYS A 151 7.66 16.57 -3.89
N SER A 152 7.38 17.05 -2.68
CA SER A 152 6.44 16.40 -1.76
C SER A 152 5.06 16.12 -2.35
N ALA A 153 4.48 17.04 -3.13
CA ALA A 153 3.19 16.81 -3.79
C ALA A 153 3.23 15.69 -4.85
N THR A 154 4.30 15.66 -5.66
CA THR A 154 4.51 14.60 -6.67
C THR A 154 4.70 13.23 -6.01
N VAL A 155 5.45 13.17 -4.90
CA VAL A 155 5.66 11.92 -4.14
C VAL A 155 4.34 11.43 -3.54
N ILE A 156 3.52 12.32 -2.98
CA ILE A 156 2.17 12.00 -2.47
C ILE A 156 1.31 11.40 -3.59
N PHE A 157 1.24 12.08 -4.75
CA PHE A 157 0.46 11.61 -5.89
C PHE A 157 0.96 10.24 -6.38
N LEU A 158 2.28 10.07 -6.56
CA LEU A 158 2.85 8.84 -7.08
C LEU A 158 2.64 7.66 -6.12
N ALA A 159 2.76 7.87 -4.81
CA ALA A 159 2.45 6.84 -3.82
C ALA A 159 0.98 6.41 -3.90
N ALA A 160 0.05 7.37 -3.93
CA ALA A 160 -1.38 7.11 -4.05
C ALA A 160 -1.73 6.42 -5.38
N PHE A 161 -1.09 6.82 -6.47
CA PHE A 161 -1.27 6.24 -7.80
C PHE A 161 -0.80 4.79 -7.86
N LEU A 162 0.40 4.48 -7.33
CA LEU A 162 0.90 3.11 -7.26
C LEU A 162 0.01 2.23 -6.38
N PHE A 163 -0.49 2.77 -5.26
CA PHE A 163 -1.45 2.07 -4.41
C PHE A 163 -2.73 1.74 -5.17
N ALA A 164 -3.29 2.71 -5.90
CA ALA A 164 -4.46 2.50 -6.73
C ALA A 164 -4.22 1.43 -7.80
N LEU A 165 -3.10 1.50 -8.53
CA LEU A 165 -2.78 0.57 -9.62
C LEU A 165 -2.73 -0.90 -9.18
N VAL A 166 -2.28 -1.19 -7.96
CA VAL A 166 -2.29 -2.56 -7.43
C VAL A 166 -3.72 -3.13 -7.35
N HIS A 167 -4.72 -2.26 -7.19
CA HIS A 167 -6.15 -2.61 -7.10
C HIS A 167 -6.86 -2.69 -8.46
N ALA A 168 -6.15 -2.51 -9.56
CA ALA A 168 -6.72 -2.75 -10.88
C ALA A 168 -7.20 -4.21 -11.04
N PRO A 169 -8.11 -4.48 -11.99
CA PRO A 169 -8.79 -3.54 -12.89
C PRO A 169 -10.13 -3.02 -12.35
N ASN A 170 -10.42 -3.22 -11.06
CA ASN A 170 -11.66 -2.76 -10.43
C ASN A 170 -11.70 -1.22 -10.36
N VAL A 171 -12.32 -0.58 -11.34
CA VAL A 171 -12.31 0.89 -11.51
C VAL A 171 -12.89 1.62 -10.29
N PRO A 172 -14.03 1.22 -9.70
CA PRO A 172 -14.50 1.83 -8.45
C PRO A 172 -13.49 1.73 -7.32
N LEU A 173 -12.86 0.57 -7.14
CA LEU A 173 -11.85 0.38 -6.10
C LEU A 173 -10.57 1.19 -6.38
N LEU A 174 -10.12 1.27 -7.64
CA LEU A 174 -9.03 2.13 -8.09
C LEU A 174 -9.26 3.61 -7.69
N LEU A 175 -10.47 4.12 -7.92
CA LEU A 175 -10.81 5.51 -7.56
C LEU A 175 -10.85 5.71 -6.04
N LEU A 176 -11.48 4.79 -5.29
CA LEU A 176 -11.53 4.85 -3.83
C LEU A 176 -10.13 4.79 -3.22
N THR A 177 -9.29 3.90 -3.72
CA THR A 177 -7.91 3.73 -3.24
C THR A 177 -6.99 4.86 -3.68
N LEU A 178 -7.20 5.48 -4.84
CA LEU A 178 -6.48 6.69 -5.23
C LEU A 178 -6.81 7.86 -4.29
N ILE A 179 -8.10 8.13 -4.05
CA ILE A 179 -8.55 9.19 -3.14
C ILE A 179 -8.06 8.93 -1.72
N GLY A 180 -8.26 7.71 -1.21
CA GLY A 180 -7.76 7.29 0.10
C GLY A 180 -6.24 7.42 0.20
N GLY A 181 -5.51 6.94 -0.81
CA GLY A 181 -4.06 7.04 -0.90
C GLY A 181 -3.56 8.48 -0.85
N LEU A 182 -4.23 9.42 -1.53
CA LEU A 182 -3.89 10.84 -1.47
C LEU A 182 -4.07 11.39 -0.05
N VAL A 183 -5.20 11.11 0.58
CA VAL A 183 -5.51 11.56 1.95
C VAL A 183 -4.51 10.95 2.95
N TRP A 184 -4.36 9.63 2.98
CA TRP A 184 -3.49 8.95 3.93
C TRP A 184 -2.04 9.37 3.80
N THR A 185 -1.53 9.51 2.57
CA THR A 185 -0.15 9.95 2.35
C THR A 185 0.02 11.41 2.77
N TRP A 186 -0.94 12.29 2.47
CA TRP A 186 -0.93 13.69 2.93
C TRP A 186 -0.98 13.83 4.45
N VAL A 187 -1.74 12.97 5.14
CA VAL A 187 -1.78 12.92 6.61
C VAL A 187 -0.44 12.41 7.14
N TYR A 188 0.10 11.34 6.56
CA TYR A 188 1.36 10.74 6.97
C TYR A 188 2.51 11.75 6.95
N THR A 189 2.57 12.63 5.92
CA THR A 189 3.61 13.67 5.85
C THR A 189 3.53 14.72 6.97
N ARG A 190 2.39 14.83 7.67
CA ARG A 190 2.14 15.82 8.74
C ARG A 190 2.11 15.22 10.14
N ALA A 191 1.74 13.95 10.22
CA ALA A 191 1.52 13.19 11.44
C ALA A 191 1.80 11.71 11.14
N PRO A 192 3.08 11.29 11.06
CA PRO A 192 3.45 9.94 10.68
C PRO A 192 3.05 8.96 11.80
N ASN A 193 1.87 8.37 11.65
CA ASN A 193 1.30 7.43 12.60
C ASN A 193 0.59 6.29 11.86
N LEU A 194 1.23 5.13 11.76
CA LEU A 194 0.71 3.98 11.02
C LEU A 194 -0.51 3.36 11.70
N PHE A 195 -0.64 3.48 13.02
CA PHE A 195 -1.81 2.95 13.73
C PHE A 195 -3.09 3.72 13.40
N ALA A 196 -3.02 5.06 13.41
CA ALA A 196 -4.15 5.91 13.02
C ALA A 196 -4.54 5.68 11.55
N LEU A 197 -3.55 5.63 10.66
CA LEU A 197 -3.78 5.38 9.24
C LEU A 197 -4.36 3.99 9.00
N GLY A 198 -3.79 2.95 9.62
CA GLY A 198 -4.25 1.57 9.50
C GLY A 198 -5.68 1.38 10.01
N LEU A 199 -6.02 1.99 11.16
CA LEU A 199 -7.38 1.99 11.70
C LEU A 199 -8.36 2.71 10.78
N SER A 200 -8.01 3.90 10.29
CA SER A 200 -8.86 4.65 9.37
C SER A 200 -9.10 3.89 8.07
N HIS A 201 -8.07 3.21 7.55
CA HIS A 201 -8.16 2.36 6.37
C HIS A 201 -9.15 1.22 6.62
N ALA A 202 -8.97 0.47 7.71
CA ALA A 202 -9.87 -0.63 8.06
C ALA A 202 -11.33 -0.18 8.21
N MET A 203 -11.58 0.96 8.85
CA MET A 203 -12.92 1.53 9.00
C MET A 203 -13.53 1.89 7.64
N MET A 204 -12.80 2.60 6.78
CA MET A 204 -13.30 2.97 5.44
C MET A 204 -13.55 1.75 4.55
N SER A 205 -12.70 0.72 4.64
CA SER A 205 -12.92 -0.55 3.95
C SER A 205 -14.18 -1.25 4.45
N ALA A 206 -14.41 -1.33 5.77
CA ALA A 206 -15.62 -1.93 6.33
C ALA A 206 -16.88 -1.19 5.89
N ILE A 207 -16.88 0.15 5.95
CA ILE A 207 -18.01 0.98 5.50
C ILE A 207 -18.26 0.79 4.00
N ALA A 208 -17.22 0.79 3.16
CA ALA A 208 -17.36 0.57 1.72
C ALA A 208 -17.96 -0.81 1.41
N MET A 209 -17.49 -1.88 2.06
CA MET A 209 -18.03 -3.24 1.88
C MET A 209 -19.48 -3.38 2.35
N SER A 210 -19.86 -2.65 3.41
CA SER A 210 -21.22 -2.68 3.95
C SER A 210 -22.18 -1.70 3.28
N SER A 211 -21.69 -0.78 2.45
CA SER A 211 -22.54 0.24 1.82
C SER A 211 -22.67 0.07 0.33
N LEU A 212 -21.59 -0.30 -0.39
CA LEU A 212 -21.61 -0.30 -1.84
C LEU A 212 -22.20 -1.60 -2.41
N PRO A 213 -23.02 -1.52 -3.45
CA PRO A 213 -23.65 -2.70 -4.03
C PRO A 213 -22.62 -3.57 -4.76
N ALA A 214 -22.90 -4.88 -4.84
CA ALA A 214 -22.00 -5.86 -5.43
C ALA A 214 -21.69 -5.58 -6.91
N TRP A 215 -22.63 -5.04 -7.68
CA TRP A 215 -22.40 -4.67 -9.09
C TRP A 215 -21.38 -3.52 -9.25
N PHE A 216 -21.25 -2.68 -8.23
CA PHE A 216 -20.32 -1.55 -8.23
C PHE A 216 -18.95 -1.96 -7.69
N LEU A 217 -18.87 -2.46 -6.45
CA LEU A 217 -17.59 -2.74 -5.81
C LEU A 217 -17.04 -4.14 -6.09
N GLN A 218 -17.90 -5.07 -6.54
CA GLN A 218 -17.54 -6.41 -7.00
C GLN A 218 -16.67 -7.18 -6.00
N SER A 219 -17.13 -7.20 -4.75
CA SER A 219 -16.45 -7.86 -3.63
C SER A 219 -14.98 -7.42 -3.43
N MET A 220 -14.65 -6.19 -3.85
CA MET A 220 -13.28 -5.66 -3.86
C MET A 220 -12.28 -6.59 -4.56
N SER A 221 -12.72 -7.38 -5.54
CA SER A 221 -11.83 -8.28 -6.26
C SER A 221 -10.80 -7.47 -7.05
N ILE A 222 -9.55 -7.92 -7.04
CA ILE A 222 -8.43 -7.33 -7.78
C ILE A 222 -7.77 -8.38 -8.67
N GLY A 223 -7.01 -7.92 -9.66
CA GLY A 223 -6.23 -8.75 -10.57
C GLY A 223 -7.04 -9.76 -11.38
N TYR A 224 -6.42 -10.90 -11.71
CA TYR A 224 -7.02 -11.90 -12.60
C TYR A 224 -8.34 -12.48 -12.03
N LYS A 225 -8.47 -12.50 -10.70
CA LYS A 225 -9.73 -12.88 -10.02
C LYS A 225 -10.89 -11.99 -10.51
N HIS A 226 -10.70 -10.69 -10.56
CA HIS A 226 -11.74 -9.77 -11.03
C HIS A 226 -12.15 -10.05 -12.49
N LEU A 227 -11.19 -10.39 -13.36
CA LEU A 227 -11.47 -10.64 -14.77
C LEU A 227 -12.24 -11.94 -15.03
N ILE A 228 -12.01 -12.98 -14.23
CA ILE A 228 -12.70 -14.27 -14.38
C ILE A 228 -14.11 -14.23 -13.78
N TYR A 229 -14.26 -13.66 -12.59
CA TYR A 229 -15.55 -13.66 -11.88
C TYR A 229 -16.63 -12.80 -12.54
N GLN A 230 -16.29 -12.00 -13.56
CA GLN A 230 -17.25 -11.27 -14.41
C GLN A 230 -17.74 -12.06 -15.63
N ARG A 231 -17.14 -13.22 -15.94
CA ARG A 231 -17.50 -14.02 -17.13
C ARG A 231 -18.54 -15.12 -16.85
N PHE A 232 -19.01 -15.23 -15.62
CA PHE A 232 -20.03 -16.17 -15.15
C PHE A 232 -20.99 -15.44 -14.23
#